data_AF-A0A2V5T1D7-F1
#
_entry.id   AF-A0A2V5T1D7-F1
#
_cell.length_a   1.000
_cell.length_b   1.000
_cell.length_c   1.000
_cell.angle_alpha   90.00
_cell.angle_beta   90.00
_cell.angle_gamma   90.00
#
_symmetry.space_group_name_H-M   'P 1'
#
loop_
_entity.id
_entity.type
_entity.pdbx_description
1 polymer ?
#
loop_
_entity_poly.entity_id
_entity_poly.type
_entity_poly.pdbx_seq_one_letter_code
_entity_poly.pdbx_strand_id
1 'polypeptide(L)'
;FKIFRAKAVVLATGGIGRAYKITSNSWEYTGDGHALAYEAGAELIDMEFVQFHPTGMVWPPSVMGILVTEGVRGDGGILTNKDGRRFMFDDIPENYRAQTAESAEEGWRYCQGDKNARRPPELLTRDHVSRCIVREVKEGRGSSHGGVFLDISWIKQKMPNAAEYIKRKLPSMYHQFKQLADIDITEQPMEVGPTTHYIMGGVRVDPDTQMTRLPGLFAAGECAAGINGANRLGGNSLSDLLVFGKRAGEFAAKFAKKNSLGNVDNESIDVVARATLAPFERHNGENPYAIQKDLQEAMQDLVGIVRNEGEMREALKKIGNFKTRAEKTAVMGNREYNPGWHTALDLKNLLTVSEAITRTALERKESRGAQFREDYPDKDDAFGKVNTIASKAADGSMQVRLEPLPEMPEYLKQIIEEMK
;
A
#
# COMPACT_ATOMS: atom_id res chain seq x y z
N PHE A 1 2.09 -22.66 22.94
CA PHE A 1 1.02 -21.88 22.30
C PHE A 1 0.07 -21.35 23.36
N LYS A 2 -0.55 -20.18 23.14
CA LYS A 2 -1.59 -19.61 24.01
C LYS A 2 -2.88 -19.47 23.23
N ILE A 3 -4.01 -19.74 23.87
CA ILE A 3 -5.34 -19.59 23.29
C ILE A 3 -6.00 -18.39 23.98
N PHE A 4 -6.37 -17.39 23.20
CA PHE A 4 -7.16 -16.26 23.68
C PHE A 4 -8.61 -16.47 23.26
N ARG A 5 -9.47 -16.84 24.23
CA ARG A 5 -10.90 -17.02 23.99
C ARG A 5 -11.61 -15.68 24.11
N ALA A 6 -12.32 -15.29 23.06
CA ALA A 6 -13.10 -14.06 23.04
C ALA A 6 -14.45 -14.30 22.36
N LYS A 7 -15.44 -13.50 22.75
CA LYS A 7 -16.77 -13.50 22.13
C LYS A 7 -16.82 -12.61 20.88
N ALA A 8 -15.88 -11.68 20.77
CA ALA A 8 -15.68 -10.82 19.63
C ALA A 8 -14.17 -10.60 19.45
N VAL A 9 -13.70 -10.59 18.20
CA VAL A 9 -12.30 -10.36 17.82
C VAL A 9 -12.27 -9.19 16.85
N VAL A 10 -11.38 -8.24 17.09
CA VAL A 10 -11.15 -7.09 16.20
C VAL A 10 -9.76 -7.20 15.60
N LEU A 11 -9.69 -7.24 14.26
CA LEU A 11 -8.43 -7.22 13.51
C LEU A 11 -8.06 -5.76 13.17
N ALA A 12 -6.90 -5.32 13.62
CA ALA A 12 -6.37 -3.98 13.36
C ALA A 12 -4.86 -4.05 13.10
N THR A 13 -4.45 -4.97 12.23
CA THR A 13 -3.04 -5.40 12.05
C THR A 13 -2.27 -4.61 10.99
N GLY A 14 -2.84 -3.54 10.45
CA GLY A 14 -2.21 -2.77 9.37
C GLY A 14 -2.25 -3.49 8.01
N GLY A 15 -1.36 -3.04 7.11
CA GLY A 15 -1.32 -3.46 5.71
C GLY A 15 -0.37 -4.63 5.39
N ILE A 16 0.09 -4.65 4.15
CA ILE A 16 0.87 -5.74 3.53
C ILE A 16 2.13 -5.21 2.82
N GLY A 17 2.62 -4.02 3.19
CA GLY A 17 3.74 -3.37 2.53
C GLY A 17 4.99 -4.24 2.41
N ARG A 18 5.21 -5.17 3.35
CA ARG A 18 6.38 -6.05 3.37
C ARG A 18 6.39 -7.09 2.24
N ALA A 19 5.29 -7.24 1.50
CA ALA A 19 5.25 -8.02 0.27
C ALA A 19 5.98 -7.34 -0.90
N TYR A 20 6.35 -6.06 -0.79
CA TYR A 20 7.04 -5.30 -1.83
C TYR A 20 8.47 -4.96 -1.41
N LYS A 21 9.39 -4.95 -2.38
CA LYS A 21 10.80 -4.62 -2.16
C LYS A 21 11.01 -3.20 -1.64
N ILE A 22 10.33 -2.23 -2.24
CA ILE A 22 10.40 -0.82 -1.84
C ILE A 22 9.07 -0.43 -1.20
N THR A 23 9.09 -0.26 0.11
CA THR A 23 7.92 0.09 0.91
C THR A 23 8.27 1.11 1.99
N SER A 24 7.33 2.02 2.25
CA SER A 24 7.39 2.94 3.39
C SER A 24 6.80 2.33 4.66
N ASN A 25 6.19 1.15 4.56
CA ASN A 25 5.62 0.47 5.71
C ASN A 25 6.72 -0.14 6.59
N SER A 26 6.42 -0.27 7.88
CA SER A 26 7.34 -0.90 8.81
C SER A 26 7.48 -2.41 8.54
N TRP A 27 8.48 -3.02 9.14
CA TRP A 27 8.85 -4.42 8.91
C TRP A 27 7.74 -5.42 9.29
N GLU A 28 6.84 -5.04 10.21
CA GLU A 28 5.71 -5.84 10.67
C GLU A 28 4.47 -5.85 9.73
N TYR A 29 4.51 -5.18 8.57
CA TYR A 29 3.34 -5.11 7.66
C TYR A 29 3.27 -6.33 6.74
N THR A 30 2.95 -7.48 7.32
CA THR A 30 2.96 -8.81 6.68
C THR A 30 1.57 -9.33 6.29
N GLY A 31 0.52 -8.50 6.47
CA GLY A 31 -0.85 -8.82 6.10
C GLY A 31 -1.53 -9.88 6.96
N ASP A 32 -1.13 -10.01 8.22
CA ASP A 32 -1.59 -11.06 9.13
C ASP A 32 -3.11 -11.08 9.30
N GLY A 33 -3.74 -9.93 9.57
CA GLY A 33 -5.18 -9.83 9.73
C GLY A 33 -5.95 -10.17 8.45
N HIS A 34 -5.44 -9.77 7.29
CA HIS A 34 -6.01 -10.14 5.99
C HIS A 34 -6.01 -11.66 5.80
N ALA A 35 -4.86 -12.29 6.03
CA ALA A 35 -4.71 -13.74 5.89
C ALA A 35 -5.56 -14.50 6.92
N LEU A 36 -5.57 -14.07 8.19
CA LEU A 36 -6.39 -14.67 9.26
C LEU A 36 -7.88 -14.58 8.94
N ALA A 37 -8.36 -13.43 8.48
CA ALA A 37 -9.75 -13.23 8.09
C ALA A 37 -10.13 -14.15 6.92
N TYR A 38 -9.31 -14.17 5.86
CA TYR A 38 -9.51 -15.02 4.69
C TYR A 38 -9.54 -16.51 5.06
N GLU A 39 -8.61 -16.95 5.91
CA GLU A 39 -8.52 -18.35 6.34
C GLU A 39 -9.72 -18.77 7.21
N ALA A 40 -10.26 -17.85 7.99
CA ALA A 40 -11.51 -18.05 8.74
C ALA A 40 -12.76 -18.06 7.86
N GLY A 41 -12.65 -17.69 6.57
CA GLY A 41 -13.75 -17.63 5.61
C GLY A 41 -14.39 -16.25 5.46
N ALA A 42 -13.77 -15.19 5.99
CA ALA A 42 -14.19 -13.83 5.70
C ALA A 42 -13.75 -13.44 4.28
N GLU A 43 -14.46 -12.47 3.73
CA GLU A 43 -14.17 -11.96 2.38
C GLU A 43 -13.15 -10.83 2.46
N LEU A 44 -12.27 -10.78 1.45
CA LEU A 44 -11.44 -9.62 1.17
C LEU A 44 -12.07 -8.84 0.02
N ILE A 45 -11.94 -7.52 0.04
CA ILE A 45 -12.54 -6.63 -0.95
C ILE A 45 -11.48 -5.68 -1.52
N ASP A 46 -11.51 -5.49 -2.83
CA ASP A 46 -10.72 -4.52 -3.60
C ASP A 46 -9.20 -4.57 -3.35
N MET A 47 -8.67 -5.79 -3.15
CA MET A 47 -7.26 -6.04 -2.83
C MET A 47 -6.28 -5.52 -3.87
N GLU A 48 -6.71 -5.29 -5.10
CA GLU A 48 -5.90 -4.77 -6.20
C GLU A 48 -5.44 -3.33 -6.00
N PHE A 49 -6.15 -2.57 -5.16
CA PHE A 49 -5.88 -1.16 -4.94
C PHE A 49 -4.82 -1.01 -3.87
N VAL A 50 -3.56 -1.02 -4.32
CA VAL A 50 -2.37 -0.75 -3.52
C VAL A 50 -1.81 0.60 -3.95
N GLN A 51 -1.81 1.59 -3.04
CA GLN A 51 -1.28 2.93 -3.31
C GLN A 51 0.24 2.95 -3.18
N PHE A 52 0.86 3.58 -4.18
CA PHE A 52 2.27 3.94 -4.17
C PHE A 52 2.43 5.44 -3.92
N HIS A 53 3.39 5.80 -3.09
CA HIS A 53 3.81 7.19 -2.92
C HIS A 53 4.92 7.51 -3.92
N PRO A 54 4.86 8.63 -4.66
CA PRO A 54 5.80 8.91 -5.74
C PRO A 54 7.23 9.20 -5.25
N THR A 55 7.37 9.72 -4.02
CA THR A 55 8.63 10.22 -3.50
C THR A 55 9.08 9.45 -2.26
N GLY A 56 9.25 8.14 -2.36
CA GLY A 56 10.01 7.38 -1.37
C GLY A 56 11.47 7.31 -1.79
N MET A 57 12.39 7.34 -0.84
CA MET A 57 13.82 7.24 -1.11
C MET A 57 14.14 5.91 -1.81
N VAL A 58 14.90 5.98 -2.90
CA VAL A 58 15.42 4.80 -3.61
C VAL A 58 16.86 4.53 -3.22
N TRP A 59 17.61 5.60 -2.90
CA TRP A 59 19.01 5.53 -2.52
C TRP A 59 19.35 6.60 -1.46
N PRO A 60 20.25 6.34 -0.49
CA PRO A 60 20.99 5.09 -0.24
C PRO A 60 20.16 3.99 0.44
N PRO A 61 20.69 2.75 0.51
CA PRO A 61 19.97 1.62 1.11
C PRO A 61 19.56 1.84 2.57
N SER A 62 20.29 2.68 3.33
CA SER A 62 19.97 2.99 4.73
C SER A 62 18.65 3.74 4.93
N VAL A 63 18.16 4.41 3.88
CA VAL A 63 16.90 5.16 3.90
C VAL A 63 15.94 4.70 2.82
N MET A 64 16.21 3.60 2.11
CA MET A 64 15.34 3.08 1.06
C MET A 64 13.92 2.84 1.59
N GLY A 65 12.91 3.32 0.86
CA GLY A 65 11.51 3.27 1.26
C GLY A 65 11.09 4.37 2.24
N ILE A 66 12.02 5.07 2.89
CA ILE A 66 11.67 6.21 3.76
C ILE A 66 10.98 7.27 2.93
N LEU A 67 9.83 7.72 3.43
CA LEU A 67 8.99 8.68 2.76
C LEU A 67 9.64 10.08 2.76
N VAL A 68 9.76 10.68 1.58
CA VAL A 68 9.94 12.13 1.46
C VAL A 68 8.56 12.77 1.42
N THR A 69 8.26 13.61 2.42
CA THR A 69 6.94 14.24 2.55
C THR A 69 6.52 15.01 1.30
N GLU A 70 5.23 14.95 0.99
CA GLU A 70 4.60 15.74 -0.06
C GLU A 70 4.79 17.25 0.12
N GLY A 71 5.03 17.69 1.37
CA GLY A 71 5.42 19.07 1.69
C GLY A 71 6.65 19.54 0.91
N VAL A 72 7.61 18.67 0.58
CA VAL A 72 8.78 19.05 -0.24
C VAL A 72 8.35 19.55 -1.62
N ARG A 73 7.42 18.86 -2.28
CA ARG A 73 6.86 19.29 -3.58
C ARG A 73 6.02 20.55 -3.42
N GLY A 74 5.27 20.65 -2.32
CA GLY A 74 4.44 21.83 -1.99
C GLY A 74 5.24 23.11 -1.77
N ASP A 75 6.40 23.00 -1.13
CA ASP A 75 7.32 24.12 -0.86
C ASP A 75 8.28 24.42 -2.03
N GLY A 76 8.06 23.82 -3.20
CA GLY A 76 8.76 24.13 -4.45
C GLY A 76 9.74 23.07 -4.93
N GLY A 77 9.81 21.90 -4.31
CA GLY A 77 10.59 20.77 -4.80
C GLY A 77 10.13 20.31 -6.19
N ILE A 78 11.08 20.12 -7.10
CA ILE A 78 10.82 19.70 -8.49
C ILE A 78 11.30 18.27 -8.73
N LEU A 79 10.66 17.58 -9.68
CA LEU A 79 11.11 16.27 -10.14
C LEU A 79 11.93 16.42 -11.42
N THR A 80 13.16 15.90 -11.42
CA THR A 80 14.05 15.90 -12.58
C THR A 80 14.55 14.50 -12.89
N ASN A 81 14.78 14.23 -14.17
CA ASN A 81 15.38 12.96 -14.61
C ASN A 81 16.92 13.04 -14.56
N LYS A 82 17.63 12.00 -15.01
CA LYS A 82 19.10 11.95 -14.94
C LYS A 82 19.80 13.05 -15.75
N ASP A 83 19.11 13.63 -16.73
CA ASP A 83 19.61 14.69 -17.60
C ASP A 83 19.29 16.10 -17.04
N GLY A 84 18.68 16.18 -15.84
CA GLY A 84 18.27 17.44 -15.21
C GLY A 84 16.98 18.03 -15.77
N ARG A 85 16.27 17.33 -16.68
CA ARG A 85 15.00 17.80 -17.25
C ARG A 85 13.87 17.68 -16.24
N ARG A 86 13.12 18.76 -16.04
CA ARG A 86 11.89 18.79 -15.24
C ARG A 86 10.71 18.21 -16.04
N PHE A 87 10.58 16.89 -16.00
CA PHE A 87 9.72 16.11 -16.91
C PHE A 87 8.22 16.15 -16.58
N MET A 88 7.81 16.62 -15.40
CA MET A 88 6.39 16.60 -15.01
C MET A 88 5.48 17.51 -15.87
N PHE A 89 6.04 18.46 -16.64
CA PHE A 89 5.28 19.26 -17.60
C PHE A 89 4.94 18.51 -18.89
N ASP A 90 5.59 17.37 -19.16
CA ASP A 90 5.43 16.64 -20.41
C ASP A 90 4.11 15.86 -20.47
N ASP A 91 3.45 15.66 -19.33
CA ASP A 91 2.22 14.87 -19.21
C ASP A 91 1.32 15.46 -18.13
N ILE A 92 0.39 16.32 -18.56
CA ILE A 92 -0.63 16.92 -17.70
C ILE A 92 -2.00 16.43 -18.17
N PRO A 93 -2.72 15.64 -17.35
CA PRO A 93 -4.03 15.13 -17.71
C PRO A 93 -5.03 16.26 -17.97
N GLU A 94 -5.89 16.09 -18.98
CA GLU A 94 -6.82 17.12 -19.44
C GLU A 94 -7.72 17.66 -18.32
N ASN A 95 -8.25 16.77 -17.48
CA ASN A 95 -9.10 17.11 -16.34
C ASN A 95 -8.39 17.92 -15.24
N TYR A 96 -7.05 17.96 -15.26
CA TYR A 96 -6.25 18.76 -14.34
C TYR A 96 -5.57 19.96 -15.00
N ARG A 97 -5.70 20.15 -16.31
CA ARG A 97 -5.00 21.20 -17.05
C ARG A 97 -5.40 22.60 -16.59
N ALA A 98 -6.69 22.83 -16.35
CA ALA A 98 -7.21 24.12 -15.89
C ALA A 98 -6.62 24.56 -14.53
N GLN A 99 -6.21 23.61 -13.70
CA GLN A 99 -5.65 23.89 -12.37
C GLN A 99 -4.14 23.69 -12.28
N THR A 100 -3.47 23.26 -13.35
CA THR A 100 -2.02 22.99 -13.37
C THR A 100 -1.27 24.10 -14.09
N ALA A 101 -0.12 24.51 -13.54
CA ALA A 101 0.73 25.53 -14.12
C ALA A 101 1.22 25.15 -15.53
N GLU A 102 1.33 26.14 -16.41
CA GLU A 102 1.87 25.95 -17.77
C GLU A 102 3.38 26.22 -17.85
N SER A 103 3.96 26.82 -16.82
CA SER A 103 5.38 27.14 -16.76
C SER A 103 5.98 26.90 -15.37
N ALA A 104 7.29 26.71 -15.34
CA ALA A 104 8.05 26.59 -14.11
C ALA A 104 7.91 27.84 -13.21
N GLU A 105 7.80 29.02 -13.80
CA GLU A 105 7.67 30.29 -13.08
C GLU A 105 6.31 30.43 -12.40
N GLU A 106 5.24 30.06 -13.10
CA GLU A 106 3.89 30.05 -12.53
C GLU A 106 3.81 29.07 -11.35
N GLY A 107 4.34 27.85 -11.53
CA GLY A 107 4.38 26.86 -10.46
C GLY A 107 5.17 27.33 -9.23
N TRP A 108 6.26 28.05 -9.43
CA TRP A 108 7.02 28.66 -8.33
C TRP A 108 6.22 29.73 -7.58
N ARG A 109 5.52 30.62 -8.30
CA ARG A 109 4.64 31.63 -7.69
C ARG A 109 3.58 31.00 -6.79
N TYR A 110 2.99 29.89 -7.23
CA TYR A 110 2.02 29.14 -6.42
C TYR A 110 2.65 28.67 -5.08
N CYS A 111 3.85 28.10 -5.12
CA CYS A 111 4.57 27.67 -3.91
C CYS A 111 4.90 28.84 -2.96
N GLN A 112 4.95 30.08 -3.47
CA GLN A 112 5.11 31.29 -2.65
C GLN A 112 3.79 31.89 -2.15
N GLY A 113 2.65 31.20 -2.38
CA GLY A 113 1.34 31.60 -1.88
C GLY A 113 0.55 32.53 -2.80
N ASP A 114 0.94 32.67 -4.07
CA ASP A 114 0.19 33.43 -5.05
C ASP A 114 -1.14 32.73 -5.38
N LYS A 115 -2.25 33.36 -5.00
CA LYS A 115 -3.61 32.83 -5.20
C LYS A 115 -4.07 32.82 -6.66
N ASN A 116 -3.38 33.56 -7.53
CA ASN A 116 -3.69 33.63 -8.96
C ASN A 116 -2.82 32.68 -9.80
N ALA A 117 -1.86 31.99 -9.18
CA ALA A 117 -1.04 30.99 -9.86
C ALA A 117 -1.70 29.61 -9.78
N ARG A 118 -1.52 28.80 -10.82
CA ARG A 118 -1.92 27.39 -10.81
C ARG A 118 -0.86 26.52 -10.15
N ARG A 119 -1.29 25.38 -9.60
CA ARG A 119 -0.38 24.47 -8.88
C ARG A 119 0.63 23.82 -9.85
N PRO A 120 1.89 23.61 -9.44
CA PRO A 120 2.87 22.89 -10.26
C PRO A 120 2.44 21.44 -10.55
N PRO A 121 2.87 20.83 -11.67
CA PRO A 121 2.49 19.47 -12.03
C PRO A 121 3.02 18.40 -11.05
N GLU A 122 4.04 18.71 -10.25
CA GLU A 122 4.50 17.87 -9.14
C GLU A 122 3.41 17.67 -8.06
N LEU A 123 2.36 18.50 -8.03
CA LEU A 123 1.19 18.37 -7.14
C LEU A 123 -0.02 17.69 -7.82
N LEU A 124 0.19 17.01 -8.95
CA LEU A 124 -0.79 16.06 -9.50
C LEU A 124 -0.98 14.86 -8.56
N THR A 125 -1.97 14.01 -8.86
CA THR A 125 -2.31 12.86 -8.00
C THR A 125 -1.14 11.88 -7.89
N ARG A 126 -1.02 11.22 -6.73
CA ARG A 126 0.10 10.30 -6.43
C ARG A 126 0.27 9.19 -7.46
N ASP A 127 -0.85 8.63 -7.94
CA ASP A 127 -0.84 7.60 -8.97
C ASP A 127 -0.25 8.13 -10.29
N HIS A 128 -0.63 9.35 -10.69
CA HIS A 128 -0.16 9.95 -11.93
C HIS A 128 1.33 10.30 -11.86
N VAL A 129 1.77 10.98 -10.79
CA VAL A 129 3.20 11.29 -10.58
C VAL A 129 4.04 10.01 -10.55
N SER A 130 3.55 8.96 -9.87
CA SER A 130 4.24 7.67 -9.82
C SER A 130 4.39 7.03 -11.21
N ARG A 131 3.36 7.08 -12.06
CA ARG A 131 3.44 6.59 -13.45
C ARG A 131 4.44 7.37 -14.29
N CYS A 132 4.48 8.69 -14.17
CA CYS A 132 5.46 9.52 -14.88
C CYS A 132 6.90 9.13 -14.49
N ILE A 133 7.15 8.86 -13.20
CA ILE A 133 8.46 8.38 -12.74
C ILE A 133 8.79 7.00 -13.33
N VAL A 134 7.86 6.04 -13.28
CA VAL A 134 8.05 4.71 -13.87
C VAL A 134 8.38 4.82 -15.36
N ARG A 135 7.70 5.71 -16.10
CA ARG A 135 7.98 5.96 -17.52
C ARG A 135 9.40 6.47 -17.74
N GLU A 136 9.86 7.47 -16.98
CA GLU A 136 11.24 7.95 -17.08
C GLU A 136 12.25 6.83 -16.85
N VAL A 137 12.02 5.97 -15.85
CA VAL A 137 12.89 4.83 -15.55
C VAL A 137 12.89 3.81 -16.69
N LYS A 138 11.70 3.39 -17.17
CA LYS A 138 11.55 2.41 -18.26
C LYS A 138 12.17 2.90 -19.58
N GLU A 139 12.09 4.20 -19.86
CA GLU A 139 12.67 4.81 -21.07
C GLU A 139 14.16 5.17 -20.90
N GLY A 140 14.81 4.69 -19.82
CA GLY A 140 16.25 4.83 -19.61
C GLY A 140 16.70 6.24 -19.20
N ARG A 141 15.77 7.11 -18.80
CA ARG A 141 16.02 8.48 -18.30
C ARG A 141 16.04 8.57 -16.77
N GLY A 142 15.73 7.49 -16.08
CA GLY A 142 15.83 7.40 -14.62
C GLY A 142 17.26 7.52 -14.10
N SER A 143 17.38 7.74 -12.79
CA SER A 143 18.63 7.72 -12.04
C SER A 143 19.29 6.33 -12.05
N SER A 144 20.54 6.25 -11.61
CA SER A 144 21.34 5.02 -11.63
C SER A 144 20.77 3.89 -10.76
N HIS A 145 19.96 4.18 -9.74
CA HIS A 145 19.40 3.18 -8.84
C HIS A 145 17.90 2.92 -9.05
N GLY A 146 17.32 3.37 -10.17
CA GLY A 146 15.94 3.04 -10.55
C GLY A 146 14.89 4.03 -10.04
N GLY A 147 15.24 5.30 -9.93
CA GLY A 147 14.33 6.39 -9.55
C GLY A 147 14.49 7.63 -10.43
N VAL A 148 14.20 8.79 -9.86
CA VAL A 148 14.41 10.14 -10.39
C VAL A 148 14.92 11.03 -9.25
N PHE A 149 15.16 12.31 -9.52
CA PHE A 149 15.61 13.26 -8.51
C PHE A 149 14.48 14.18 -8.06
N LEU A 150 14.30 14.29 -6.73
CA LEU A 150 13.50 15.33 -6.10
C LEU A 150 14.45 16.41 -5.57
N ASP A 151 14.41 17.58 -6.19
CA ASP A 151 15.30 18.69 -5.86
C ASP A 151 14.51 19.87 -5.29
N ILE A 152 14.77 20.23 -4.04
CA ILE A 152 14.31 21.49 -3.43
C ILE A 152 15.47 22.49 -3.28
N SER A 153 16.72 22.06 -3.42
CA SER A 153 17.90 22.91 -3.29
C SER A 153 17.97 23.97 -4.40
N TRP A 154 17.33 23.72 -5.55
CA TRP A 154 17.27 24.66 -6.67
C TRP A 154 16.69 26.04 -6.30
N ILE A 155 15.86 26.12 -5.26
CA ILE A 155 15.22 27.40 -4.85
C ILE A 155 16.25 28.44 -4.39
N LYS A 156 17.52 28.06 -4.16
CA LYS A 156 18.65 29.01 -3.96
C LYS A 156 18.83 29.98 -5.12
N GLN A 157 18.38 29.61 -6.31
CA GLN A 157 18.36 30.48 -7.50
C GLN A 157 17.23 31.53 -7.45
N LYS A 158 16.21 31.30 -6.63
CA LYS A 158 15.01 32.14 -6.49
C LYS A 158 14.97 32.95 -5.20
N MET A 159 15.62 32.48 -4.15
CA MET A 159 15.67 33.14 -2.84
C MET A 159 17.07 33.05 -2.19
N PRO A 160 17.65 34.17 -1.72
CA PRO A 160 18.98 34.17 -1.08
C PRO A 160 19.08 33.33 0.19
N ASN A 161 18.00 33.21 0.98
CA ASN A 161 17.97 32.48 2.25
C ASN A 161 17.33 31.08 2.13
N ALA A 162 17.44 30.44 0.97
CA ALA A 162 16.87 29.12 0.68
C ALA A 162 17.15 28.06 1.75
N ALA A 163 18.41 27.93 2.20
CA ALA A 163 18.79 26.90 3.16
C ALA A 163 18.07 27.08 4.51
N GLU A 164 17.97 28.32 5.02
CA GLU A 164 17.22 28.62 6.24
C GLU A 164 15.72 28.38 6.04
N TYR A 165 15.18 28.78 4.88
CA TYR A 165 13.79 28.54 4.51
C TYR A 165 13.44 27.05 4.55
N ILE A 166 14.25 26.19 3.91
CA ILE A 166 14.06 24.74 3.86
C ILE A 166 14.15 24.14 5.27
N LYS A 167 15.17 24.52 6.06
CA LYS A 167 15.33 24.01 7.44
C LYS A 167 14.16 24.40 8.34
N ARG A 168 13.59 25.59 8.16
CA ARG A 168 12.43 26.05 8.92
C ARG A 168 11.12 25.35 8.49
N LYS A 169 10.93 25.13 7.18
CA LYS A 169 9.71 24.52 6.63
C LYS A 169 9.68 23.01 6.76
N LEU A 170 10.84 22.37 6.62
CA LEU A 170 11.00 20.92 6.55
C LEU A 170 12.04 20.44 7.59
N PRO A 171 11.95 20.83 8.88
CA PRO A 171 12.98 20.54 9.87
C PRO A 171 13.20 19.04 10.06
N SER A 172 12.12 18.27 10.11
CA SER A 172 12.17 16.82 10.28
C SER A 172 12.82 16.14 9.08
N MET A 173 12.54 16.57 7.84
CA MET A 173 13.13 15.97 6.64
C MET A 173 14.62 16.29 6.55
N TYR A 174 15.00 17.55 6.78
CA TYR A 174 16.41 17.94 6.79
C TYR A 174 17.19 17.12 7.83
N HIS A 175 16.67 17.05 9.06
CA HIS A 175 17.33 16.30 10.13
C HIS A 175 17.42 14.80 9.82
N GLN A 176 16.31 14.20 9.38
CA GLN A 176 16.21 12.78 9.08
C GLN A 176 17.20 12.35 7.99
N PHE A 177 17.22 13.03 6.85
CA PHE A 177 18.09 12.64 5.74
C PHE A 177 19.55 13.01 5.99
N LYS A 178 19.82 14.12 6.69
CA LYS A 178 21.18 14.47 7.09
C LYS A 178 21.76 13.46 8.08
N GLN A 179 20.96 12.95 9.02
CA GLN A 179 21.43 11.97 9.99
C GLN A 179 21.52 10.54 9.45
N LEU A 180 20.51 10.09 8.71
CA LEU A 180 20.39 8.68 8.30
C LEU A 180 21.12 8.37 6.98
N ALA A 181 21.37 9.38 6.16
CA ALA A 181 21.95 9.22 4.82
C ALA A 181 23.05 10.22 4.46
N ASP A 182 23.40 11.15 5.35
CA ASP A 182 24.30 12.29 5.07
C ASP A 182 23.86 13.16 3.86
N ILE A 183 22.56 13.16 3.57
CA ILE A 183 21.98 13.97 2.48
C ILE A 183 21.55 15.32 3.04
N ASP A 184 22.22 16.38 2.59
CA ASP A 184 21.78 17.76 2.82
C ASP A 184 20.81 18.21 1.72
N ILE A 185 19.51 18.17 2.02
CA ILE A 185 18.44 18.56 1.08
C ILE A 185 18.48 20.04 0.69
N THR A 186 19.29 20.87 1.35
CA THR A 186 19.50 22.27 0.98
C THR A 186 20.58 22.47 -0.08
N GLU A 187 21.38 21.43 -0.34
CA GLU A 187 22.54 21.50 -1.24
C GLU A 187 22.40 20.58 -2.46
N GLN A 188 21.79 19.40 -2.29
CA GLN A 188 21.72 18.34 -3.30
C GLN A 188 20.32 17.71 -3.40
N PRO A 189 19.96 17.12 -4.57
CA PRO A 189 18.71 16.40 -4.75
C PRO A 189 18.67 15.06 -4.01
N MET A 190 17.46 14.57 -3.74
CA MET A 190 17.21 13.22 -3.24
C MET A 190 16.85 12.28 -4.40
N GLU A 191 17.41 11.08 -4.41
CA GLU A 191 16.99 10.05 -5.36
C GLU A 191 15.74 9.33 -4.85
N VAL A 192 14.63 9.56 -5.55
CA VAL A 192 13.31 9.10 -5.14
C VAL A 192 12.63 8.29 -6.23
N GLY A 193 11.68 7.47 -5.82
CA GLY A 193 10.87 6.70 -6.73
C GLY A 193 9.61 6.17 -6.07
N PRO A 194 8.74 5.56 -6.87
CA PRO A 194 7.47 5.10 -6.38
C PRO A 194 7.64 3.96 -5.38
N THR A 195 6.98 4.09 -4.23
CA THR A 195 7.19 3.26 -3.05
C THR A 195 5.85 2.79 -2.52
N THR A 196 5.69 1.49 -2.25
CA THR A 196 4.46 0.94 -1.68
C THR A 196 4.16 1.60 -0.34
N HIS A 197 2.92 2.06 -0.15
CA HIS A 197 2.62 2.94 0.97
C HIS A 197 1.37 2.57 1.76
N TYR A 198 0.28 2.20 1.09
CA TYR A 198 -0.99 1.91 1.75
C TYR A 198 -1.81 0.94 0.90
N ILE A 199 -2.49 -0.01 1.53
CA ILE A 199 -3.47 -0.86 0.84
C ILE A 199 -4.90 -0.33 1.10
N MET A 200 -5.65 -0.05 0.03
CA MET A 200 -7.06 0.36 0.15
C MET A 200 -8.01 -0.81 0.26
N GLY A 201 -7.64 -1.93 -0.37
CA GLY A 201 -8.31 -3.21 -0.17
C GLY A 201 -8.04 -3.77 1.22
N GLY A 202 -8.86 -4.73 1.63
CA GLY A 202 -8.74 -5.28 2.97
C GLY A 202 -9.88 -6.23 3.33
N VAL A 203 -10.03 -6.50 4.62
CA VAL A 203 -11.14 -7.32 5.12
C VAL A 203 -12.46 -6.60 4.88
N ARG A 204 -13.40 -7.29 4.24
CA ARG A 204 -14.74 -6.77 3.99
C ARG A 204 -15.52 -6.69 5.30
N VAL A 205 -16.01 -5.50 5.59
CA VAL A 205 -16.79 -5.20 6.80
C VAL A 205 -18.07 -4.45 6.46
N ASP A 206 -19.04 -4.55 7.35
CA ASP A 206 -20.19 -3.65 7.38
C ASP A 206 -19.75 -2.23 7.78
N PRO A 207 -20.15 -1.18 7.03
CA PRO A 207 -19.61 0.18 7.23
C PRO A 207 -19.99 0.82 8.57
N ASP A 208 -21.10 0.40 9.18
CA ASP A 208 -21.56 0.98 10.45
C ASP A 208 -21.03 0.24 11.67
N THR A 209 -20.99 -1.09 11.59
CA THR A 209 -20.61 -1.95 12.72
C THR A 209 -19.16 -2.40 12.67
N GLN A 210 -18.52 -2.36 11.50
CA GLN A 210 -17.19 -2.93 11.22
C GLN A 210 -17.12 -4.46 11.38
N MET A 211 -18.27 -5.14 11.49
CA MET A 211 -18.33 -6.59 11.55
C MET A 211 -18.16 -7.19 10.15
N THR A 212 -17.40 -8.26 10.03
CA THR A 212 -17.33 -9.06 8.81
C THR A 212 -18.61 -9.89 8.63
N ARG A 213 -18.71 -10.64 7.52
CA ARG A 213 -19.79 -11.64 7.35
C ARG A 213 -19.69 -12.81 8.34
N LEU A 214 -18.56 -12.97 9.02
CA LEU A 214 -18.40 -13.94 10.11
C LEU A 214 -18.83 -13.31 11.43
N PRO A 215 -19.91 -13.80 12.07
CA PRO A 215 -20.39 -13.22 13.32
C PRO A 215 -19.32 -13.21 14.40
N GLY A 216 -19.07 -12.05 15.00
CA GLY A 216 -18.08 -11.87 16.06
C GLY A 216 -16.67 -11.55 15.56
N LEU A 217 -16.41 -11.58 14.26
CA LEU A 217 -15.16 -11.09 13.68
C LEU A 217 -15.36 -9.68 13.11
N PHE A 218 -14.52 -8.75 13.53
CA PHE A 218 -14.50 -7.34 13.12
C PHE A 218 -13.13 -6.99 12.56
N ALA A 219 -13.05 -5.93 11.75
CA ALA A 219 -11.78 -5.37 11.30
C ALA A 219 -11.85 -3.84 11.26
N ALA A 220 -10.71 -3.16 11.44
CA ALA A 220 -10.62 -1.70 11.40
C ALA A 220 -9.24 -1.20 10.92
N GLY A 221 -9.20 0.07 10.52
CA GLY A 221 -7.99 0.70 9.98
C GLY A 221 -7.59 0.11 8.64
N GLU A 222 -6.28 0.15 8.32
CA GLU A 222 -5.75 -0.38 7.06
C GLU A 222 -5.96 -1.90 6.88
N CYS A 223 -6.36 -2.63 7.92
CA CYS A 223 -6.73 -4.04 7.80
C CYS A 223 -8.15 -4.23 7.20
N ALA A 224 -8.98 -3.20 7.24
CA ALA A 224 -10.33 -3.19 6.69
C ALA A 224 -10.38 -2.31 5.42
N ALA A 225 -11.40 -2.53 4.60
CA ALA A 225 -11.62 -1.75 3.39
C ALA A 225 -13.01 -1.10 3.35
N GLY A 226 -13.18 -0.17 2.41
CA GLY A 226 -14.47 0.48 2.13
C GLY A 226 -14.32 1.96 1.79
N ILE A 227 -13.94 2.79 2.77
CA ILE A 227 -14.00 4.27 2.63
C ILE A 227 -13.08 4.85 1.56
N ASN A 228 -11.97 4.17 1.24
CA ASN A 228 -10.93 4.71 0.38
C ASN A 228 -11.14 4.43 -1.12
N GLY A 229 -12.05 3.52 -1.46
CA GLY A 229 -12.26 3.06 -2.84
C GLY A 229 -10.95 2.75 -3.57
N ALA A 230 -10.85 3.21 -4.82
CA ALA A 230 -9.68 2.95 -5.66
C ALA A 230 -8.44 3.80 -5.33
N ASN A 231 -8.56 4.87 -4.53
CA ASN A 231 -7.44 5.74 -4.22
C ASN A 231 -7.68 6.53 -2.92
N ARG A 232 -6.89 6.25 -1.88
CA ARG A 232 -6.96 6.96 -0.60
C ARG A 232 -6.47 8.41 -0.73
N LEU A 233 -7.25 9.37 -0.24
CA LEU A 233 -6.78 10.75 -0.05
C LEU A 233 -5.73 10.85 1.07
N GLY A 234 -4.70 11.68 0.86
CA GLY A 234 -3.68 11.93 1.89
C GLY A 234 -4.31 12.51 3.17
N GLY A 235 -3.93 11.97 4.33
CA GLY A 235 -4.46 12.39 5.63
C GLY A 235 -5.65 11.56 6.13
N ASN A 236 -6.42 10.92 5.24
CA ASN A 236 -7.62 10.17 5.65
C ASN A 236 -7.32 8.91 6.48
N SER A 237 -6.17 8.26 6.31
CA SER A 237 -5.87 7.00 7.02
C SER A 237 -5.82 7.18 8.53
N LEU A 238 -5.30 8.30 9.04
CA LEU A 238 -5.25 8.54 10.49
C LEU A 238 -6.65 8.80 11.06
N SER A 239 -7.50 9.50 10.31
CA SER A 239 -8.91 9.70 10.68
C SER A 239 -9.68 8.38 10.65
N ASP A 240 -9.43 7.51 9.66
CA ASP A 240 -9.98 6.16 9.57
C ASP A 240 -9.71 5.35 10.85
N LEU A 241 -8.45 5.32 11.32
CA LEU A 241 -8.09 4.62 12.57
C LEU A 241 -8.96 5.04 13.76
N LEU A 242 -9.18 6.35 13.93
CA LEU A 242 -9.94 6.88 15.05
C LEU A 242 -11.44 6.59 14.92
N VAL A 243 -12.00 6.82 13.73
CA VAL A 243 -13.44 6.69 13.47
C VAL A 243 -13.86 5.22 13.49
N PHE A 244 -13.21 4.39 12.67
CA PHE A 244 -13.60 3.00 12.49
C PHE A 244 -13.06 2.08 13.59
N GLY A 245 -11.91 2.42 14.21
CA GLY A 245 -11.46 1.76 15.42
C GLY A 245 -12.46 1.91 16.58
N LYS A 246 -13.01 3.13 16.77
CA LYS A 246 -14.07 3.37 17.75
C LYS A 246 -15.33 2.54 17.43
N ARG A 247 -15.79 2.57 16.18
CA ARG A 247 -16.98 1.79 15.75
C ARG A 247 -16.78 0.29 16.02
N ALA A 248 -15.67 -0.28 15.55
CA ALA A 248 -15.36 -1.70 15.75
C ALA A 248 -15.35 -2.07 17.23
N GLY A 249 -14.72 -1.26 18.09
CA GLY A 249 -14.71 -1.49 19.53
C GLY A 249 -16.10 -1.45 20.17
N GLU A 250 -16.92 -0.44 19.84
CA GLU A 250 -18.27 -0.27 20.38
C GLU A 250 -19.20 -1.43 19.98
N PHE A 251 -19.17 -1.83 18.71
CA PHE A 251 -20.02 -2.89 18.20
C PHE A 251 -19.51 -4.29 18.59
N ALA A 252 -18.20 -4.52 18.66
CA ALA A 252 -17.64 -5.74 19.23
C ALA A 252 -18.03 -5.92 20.70
N ALA A 253 -18.00 -4.84 21.50
CA ALA A 253 -18.45 -4.88 22.90
C ALA A 253 -19.95 -5.20 23.01
N LYS A 254 -20.79 -4.60 22.17
CA LYS A 254 -22.24 -4.91 22.11
C LYS A 254 -22.46 -6.38 21.71
N PHE A 255 -21.73 -6.88 20.72
CA PHE A 255 -21.78 -8.29 20.30
C PHE A 255 -21.40 -9.22 21.46
N ALA A 256 -20.27 -8.94 22.13
CA ALA A 256 -19.78 -9.75 23.24
C ALA A 256 -20.73 -9.79 24.46
N LYS A 257 -21.50 -8.72 24.71
CA LYS A 257 -22.52 -8.71 25.78
C LYS A 257 -23.70 -9.63 25.48
N LYS A 258 -24.06 -9.79 24.19
CA LYS A 258 -25.23 -10.56 23.75
C LYS A 258 -24.93 -12.02 23.43
N ASN A 259 -23.66 -12.36 23.23
CA ASN A 259 -23.24 -13.70 22.81
C ASN A 259 -22.43 -14.41 23.91
N SER A 260 -22.33 -15.74 23.78
CA SER A 260 -21.45 -16.58 24.61
C SER A 260 -20.12 -16.84 23.91
N LEU A 261 -19.18 -17.46 24.62
CA LEU A 261 -17.95 -17.93 24.00
C LEU A 261 -18.24 -19.09 23.05
N GLY A 262 -17.53 -19.12 21.92
CA GLY A 262 -17.53 -20.26 21.02
C GLY A 262 -16.81 -21.49 21.60
N ASN A 263 -17.04 -22.62 20.93
CA ASN A 263 -16.30 -23.84 21.16
C ASN A 263 -14.94 -23.78 20.47
N VAL A 264 -13.94 -24.41 21.08
CA VAL A 264 -12.59 -24.47 20.55
C VAL A 264 -12.27 -25.94 20.31
N ASP A 265 -11.84 -26.26 19.08
CA ASP A 265 -11.40 -27.59 18.72
C ASP A 265 -9.91 -27.76 19.04
N ASN A 266 -9.62 -28.69 19.97
CA ASN A 266 -8.25 -28.97 20.40
C ASN A 266 -7.43 -29.64 19.29
N GLU A 267 -8.05 -30.45 18.42
CA GLU A 267 -7.31 -31.11 17.34
C GLU A 267 -6.81 -30.08 16.32
N SER A 268 -7.65 -29.12 15.95
CA SER A 268 -7.24 -27.98 15.12
C SER A 268 -6.09 -27.19 15.73
N ILE A 269 -6.07 -27.00 17.05
CA ILE A 269 -4.95 -26.32 17.74
C ILE A 269 -3.66 -27.11 17.60
N ASP A 270 -3.70 -28.42 17.81
CA ASP A 270 -2.51 -29.28 17.71
C ASP A 270 -1.97 -29.37 16.28
N VAL A 271 -2.85 -29.32 15.27
CA VAL A 271 -2.44 -29.22 13.86
C VAL A 271 -1.71 -27.90 13.60
N VAL A 272 -2.28 -26.76 14.01
CA VAL A 272 -1.66 -25.44 13.82
C VAL A 272 -0.34 -25.35 14.62
N ALA A 273 -0.30 -25.85 15.85
CA ALA A 273 0.89 -25.87 16.69
C ALA A 273 2.04 -26.65 16.05
N ARG A 274 1.77 -27.86 15.53
CA ARG A 274 2.76 -28.67 14.80
C ARG A 274 3.24 -27.96 13.54
N ALA A 275 2.31 -27.45 12.72
CA ALA A 275 2.67 -26.75 11.49
C ALA A 275 3.54 -25.50 11.77
N THR A 276 3.24 -24.75 12.82
CA THR A 276 4.01 -23.58 13.24
C THR A 276 5.43 -23.97 13.68
N LEU A 277 5.61 -25.12 14.35
CA LEU A 277 6.92 -25.58 14.82
C LEU A 277 7.74 -26.36 13.78
N ALA A 278 7.09 -26.84 12.72
CA ALA A 278 7.73 -27.64 11.67
C ALA A 278 9.03 -27.05 11.08
N PRO A 279 9.22 -25.72 10.93
CA PRO A 279 10.49 -25.16 10.45
C PRO A 279 11.70 -25.51 11.33
N PHE A 280 11.53 -25.77 12.64
CA PHE A 280 12.61 -26.18 13.53
C PHE A 280 12.98 -27.67 13.40
N GLU A 281 12.09 -28.47 12.84
CA GLU A 281 12.25 -29.93 12.72
C GLU A 281 12.91 -30.31 11.39
N ARG A 282 13.10 -29.35 10.48
CA ARG A 282 13.69 -29.56 9.16
C ARG A 282 15.17 -29.20 9.18
N HIS A 283 16.03 -30.14 8.78
CA HIS A 283 17.48 -29.93 8.77
C HIS A 283 18.05 -29.42 7.44
N ASN A 284 17.37 -29.70 6.31
CA ASN A 284 17.78 -29.31 4.95
C ASN A 284 16.70 -28.48 4.23
N GLY A 285 16.08 -27.55 4.96
CA GLY A 285 15.04 -26.69 4.40
C GLY A 285 15.57 -25.38 3.83
N GLU A 286 14.71 -24.69 3.09
CA GLU A 286 15.04 -23.42 2.45
C GLU A 286 15.05 -22.25 3.45
N ASN A 287 15.90 -21.26 3.23
CA ASN A 287 15.94 -20.05 4.07
C ASN A 287 14.69 -19.18 3.81
N PRO A 288 13.85 -18.90 4.83
CA PRO A 288 12.63 -18.11 4.64
C PRO A 288 12.90 -16.67 4.14
N TYR A 289 14.04 -16.07 4.47
CA TYR A 289 14.40 -14.73 3.98
C TYR A 289 14.60 -14.70 2.47
N ALA A 290 15.12 -15.79 1.87
CA ALA A 290 15.32 -15.88 0.43
C ALA A 290 13.96 -15.89 -0.30
N ILE A 291 12.99 -16.64 0.22
CA ILE A 291 11.64 -16.69 -0.34
C ILE A 291 10.93 -15.34 -0.18
N GLN A 292 11.07 -14.67 0.97
CA GLN A 292 10.51 -13.35 1.18
C GLN A 292 11.10 -12.34 0.19
N LYS A 293 12.42 -12.36 -0.03
CA LYS A 293 13.10 -11.52 -1.01
C LYS A 293 12.58 -11.77 -2.43
N ASP A 294 12.46 -13.03 -2.84
CA ASP A 294 11.95 -13.39 -4.17
C ASP A 294 10.49 -12.93 -4.36
N LEU A 295 9.66 -13.02 -3.33
CA LEU A 295 8.31 -12.48 -3.33
C LEU A 295 8.33 -10.95 -3.49
N GLN A 296 9.17 -10.27 -2.73
CA GLN A 296 9.32 -8.81 -2.77
C GLN A 296 9.73 -8.30 -4.15
N GLU A 297 10.65 -8.99 -4.81
CA GLU A 297 11.05 -8.71 -6.20
C GLU A 297 9.89 -8.97 -7.16
N ALA A 298 9.23 -10.14 -7.07
CA ALA A 298 8.11 -10.47 -7.94
C ALA A 298 6.93 -9.49 -7.82
N MET A 299 6.56 -9.08 -6.60
CA MET A 299 5.47 -8.12 -6.40
C MET A 299 5.85 -6.71 -6.86
N GLN A 300 7.10 -6.28 -6.63
CA GLN A 300 7.59 -4.98 -7.08
C GLN A 300 7.59 -4.87 -8.61
N ASP A 301 8.05 -5.92 -9.29
CA ASP A 301 8.30 -5.90 -10.72
C ASP A 301 7.05 -6.25 -11.54
N LEU A 302 6.21 -7.19 -11.07
CA LEU A 302 5.10 -7.75 -11.84
C LEU A 302 3.71 -7.31 -11.36
N VAL A 303 3.60 -6.80 -10.12
CA VAL A 303 2.33 -6.39 -9.50
C VAL A 303 2.47 -5.00 -8.84
N GLY A 304 3.31 -4.17 -9.47
CA GLY A 304 3.60 -2.79 -9.06
C GLY A 304 2.52 -1.81 -9.51
N ILE A 305 2.97 -0.61 -9.92
CA ILE A 305 2.09 0.51 -10.32
C ILE A 305 1.48 0.29 -11.69
N VAL A 306 2.33 -0.08 -12.65
CA VAL A 306 1.94 -0.38 -14.02
C VAL A 306 1.88 -1.88 -14.13
N ARG A 307 0.73 -2.40 -14.56
CA ARG A 307 0.47 -3.83 -14.64
C ARG A 307 0.01 -4.19 -16.05
N ASN A 308 0.35 -5.39 -16.49
CA ASN A 308 -0.29 -6.04 -17.64
C ASN A 308 -0.66 -7.49 -17.31
N GLU A 309 -1.55 -8.07 -18.11
CA GLU A 309 -2.04 -9.44 -17.88
C GLU A 309 -0.91 -10.49 -17.86
N GLY A 310 0.07 -10.36 -18.74
CA GLY A 310 1.18 -11.32 -18.86
C GLY A 310 2.03 -11.39 -17.59
N GLU A 311 2.47 -10.23 -17.11
CA GLU A 311 3.26 -10.09 -15.88
C GLU A 311 2.50 -10.60 -14.66
N MET A 312 1.21 -10.26 -14.52
CA MET A 312 0.41 -10.72 -13.38
C MET A 312 0.16 -12.24 -13.41
N ARG A 313 0.00 -12.85 -14.60
CA ARG A 313 -0.07 -14.31 -14.74
C ARG A 313 1.26 -14.97 -14.36
N GLU A 314 2.39 -14.37 -14.74
CA GLU A 314 3.70 -14.81 -14.29
C GLU A 314 3.83 -14.71 -12.76
N ALA A 315 3.37 -13.59 -12.16
CA ALA A 315 3.37 -13.39 -10.72
C ALA A 315 2.58 -14.49 -10.00
N LEU A 316 1.38 -14.85 -10.48
CA LEU A 316 0.60 -15.97 -9.89
C LEU A 316 1.35 -17.30 -9.95
N LYS A 317 2.04 -17.60 -11.06
CA LYS A 317 2.86 -18.81 -11.18
C LYS A 317 4.01 -18.79 -10.17
N LYS A 318 4.70 -17.66 -10.01
CA LYS A 318 5.77 -17.48 -9.02
C LYS A 318 5.25 -17.62 -7.59
N ILE A 319 4.14 -16.96 -7.25
CA ILE A 319 3.50 -17.05 -5.93
C ILE A 319 3.14 -18.51 -5.61
N GLY A 320 2.56 -19.25 -6.57
CA GLY A 320 2.29 -20.68 -6.39
C GLY A 320 3.55 -21.50 -6.07
N ASN A 321 4.65 -21.26 -6.81
CA ASN A 321 5.94 -21.88 -6.51
C ASN A 321 6.50 -21.47 -5.14
N PHE A 322 6.36 -20.19 -4.75
CA PHE A 322 6.80 -19.69 -3.46
C PHE A 322 6.03 -20.33 -2.30
N LYS A 323 4.74 -20.64 -2.48
CA LYS A 323 3.96 -21.42 -1.49
C LYS A 323 4.55 -22.80 -1.28
N THR A 324 4.86 -23.53 -2.35
CA THR A 324 5.52 -24.85 -2.26
C THR A 324 6.91 -24.76 -1.64
N ARG A 325 7.66 -23.68 -1.89
CA ARG A 325 8.96 -23.42 -1.24
C ARG A 325 8.80 -23.12 0.25
N ALA A 326 7.80 -22.31 0.63
CA ALA A 326 7.52 -21.94 2.02
C ALA A 326 7.24 -23.16 2.90
N GLU A 327 6.56 -24.17 2.37
CA GLU A 327 6.33 -25.47 3.05
C GLU A 327 7.61 -26.22 3.40
N LYS A 328 8.73 -25.91 2.74
CA LYS A 328 10.03 -26.58 2.92
C LYS A 328 11.03 -25.74 3.71
N THR A 329 10.61 -24.61 4.29
CA THR A 329 11.50 -23.72 5.03
C THR A 329 12.09 -24.38 6.26
N ALA A 330 13.36 -24.10 6.56
CA ALA A 330 14.00 -24.49 7.82
C ALA A 330 14.58 -23.26 8.52
N VAL A 331 14.69 -23.33 9.85
CA VAL A 331 15.27 -22.27 10.66
C VAL A 331 16.32 -22.82 11.61
N MET A 332 17.36 -22.03 11.86
CA MET A 332 18.44 -22.37 12.79
C MET A 332 18.18 -21.76 14.16
N GLY A 333 18.76 -22.36 15.19
CA GLY A 333 18.70 -21.86 16.57
C GLY A 333 17.48 -22.33 17.35
N ASN A 334 17.24 -21.69 18.48
CA ASN A 334 16.16 -21.96 19.42
C ASN A 334 14.91 -21.12 19.10
N ARG A 335 13.83 -21.34 19.86
CA ARG A 335 12.51 -20.72 19.59
C ARG A 335 12.44 -19.27 20.06
N GLU A 336 13.19 -18.94 21.10
CA GLU A 336 13.17 -17.62 21.73
C GLU A 336 13.68 -16.54 20.75
N TYR A 337 12.81 -15.57 20.44
CA TYR A 337 13.13 -14.42 19.58
C TYR A 337 13.78 -14.79 18.24
N ASN A 338 13.31 -15.87 17.60
CA ASN A 338 13.89 -16.35 16.36
C ASN A 338 13.32 -15.62 15.13
N PRO A 339 14.09 -14.72 14.49
CA PRO A 339 13.58 -13.93 13.36
C PRO A 339 13.35 -14.77 12.10
N GLY A 340 14.10 -15.86 11.93
CA GLY A 340 13.91 -16.78 10.81
C GLY A 340 12.57 -17.49 10.93
N TRP A 341 12.21 -17.89 12.15
CA TRP A 341 10.92 -18.49 12.45
C TRP A 341 9.78 -17.50 12.22
N HIS A 342 9.88 -16.27 12.71
CA HIS A 342 8.87 -15.23 12.45
C HIS A 342 8.66 -15.03 10.95
N THR A 343 9.76 -14.90 10.18
CA THR A 343 9.68 -14.77 8.72
C THR A 343 9.00 -15.99 8.07
N ALA A 344 9.31 -17.21 8.53
CA ALA A 344 8.66 -18.42 8.02
C ALA A 344 7.15 -18.44 8.27
N LEU A 345 6.68 -17.87 9.40
CA LEU A 345 5.26 -17.70 9.69
C LEU A 345 4.63 -16.62 8.79
N ASP A 346 5.31 -15.49 8.64
CA ASP A 346 4.86 -14.36 7.84
C ASP A 346 4.71 -14.73 6.35
N LEU A 347 5.54 -15.64 5.83
CA LEU A 347 5.46 -16.10 4.43
C LEU A 347 4.06 -16.60 4.06
N LYS A 348 3.37 -17.31 4.97
CA LYS A 348 2.00 -17.77 4.70
C LYS A 348 1.07 -16.60 4.44
N ASN A 349 1.16 -15.56 5.27
CA ASN A 349 0.31 -14.38 5.20
C ASN A 349 0.65 -13.57 3.95
N LEU A 350 1.94 -13.28 3.76
CA LEU A 350 2.48 -12.55 2.63
C LEU A 350 2.04 -13.18 1.30
N LEU A 351 2.18 -14.50 1.14
CA LEU A 351 1.82 -15.20 -0.09
C LEU A 351 0.32 -15.27 -0.33
N THR A 352 -0.49 -15.40 0.73
CA THR A 352 -1.95 -15.42 0.62
C THR A 352 -2.48 -14.07 0.16
N VAL A 353 -2.00 -12.98 0.79
CA VAL A 353 -2.46 -11.63 0.46
C VAL A 353 -1.92 -11.19 -0.90
N SER A 354 -0.69 -11.55 -1.25
CA SER A 354 -0.12 -11.29 -2.59
C SER A 354 -0.91 -11.98 -3.70
N GLU A 355 -1.38 -13.21 -3.47
CA GLU A 355 -2.28 -13.89 -4.41
C GLU A 355 -3.60 -13.13 -4.56
N ALA A 356 -4.20 -12.66 -3.45
CA ALA A 356 -5.43 -11.88 -3.49
C ALA A 356 -5.27 -10.61 -4.33
N ILE A 357 -4.23 -9.81 -4.05
CA ILE A 357 -3.92 -8.59 -4.81
C ILE A 357 -3.80 -8.91 -6.31
N THR A 358 -3.06 -9.97 -6.66
CA THR A 358 -2.77 -10.30 -8.06
C THR A 358 -4.01 -10.82 -8.79
N ARG A 359 -4.81 -11.70 -8.15
CA ARG A 359 -6.02 -12.25 -8.77
C ARG A 359 -7.09 -11.19 -8.97
N THR A 360 -7.31 -10.30 -7.99
CA THR A 360 -8.31 -9.24 -8.15
C THR A 360 -7.87 -8.21 -9.19
N ALA A 361 -6.57 -7.91 -9.28
CA ALA A 361 -6.02 -7.03 -10.31
C ALA A 361 -6.15 -7.60 -11.74
N LEU A 362 -6.06 -8.93 -11.88
CA LEU A 362 -6.30 -9.64 -13.14
C LEU A 362 -7.76 -9.56 -13.57
N GLU A 363 -8.69 -9.74 -12.63
CA GLU A 363 -10.13 -9.71 -12.89
C GLU A 363 -10.60 -8.31 -13.34
N ARG A 364 -10.09 -7.25 -12.70
CA ARG A 364 -10.46 -5.87 -13.03
C ARG A 364 -9.70 -5.39 -14.28
N LYS A 365 -10.35 -5.45 -15.44
CA LYS A 365 -9.81 -5.07 -16.76
C LYS A 365 -10.06 -3.59 -17.09
N GLU A 366 -9.59 -2.72 -16.21
CA GLU A 366 -9.61 -1.26 -16.38
C GLU A 366 -8.43 -0.60 -15.64
N SER A 367 -8.31 0.72 -15.80
CA SER A 367 -7.42 1.57 -15.00
C SER A 367 -8.22 2.57 -14.18
N ARG A 368 -8.17 2.41 -12.85
CA ARG A 368 -8.90 3.26 -11.89
C ARG A 368 -8.10 3.44 -10.61
N GLY A 369 -7.90 4.70 -10.22
CA GLY A 369 -7.20 5.03 -8.97
C GLY A 369 -5.78 4.48 -8.96
N ALA A 370 -5.45 3.67 -7.95
CA ALA A 370 -4.14 3.06 -7.80
C ALA A 370 -3.90 1.81 -8.65
N GLN A 371 -4.94 1.27 -9.31
CA GLN A 371 -4.75 0.27 -10.34
C GLN A 371 -4.59 0.92 -11.70
N PHE A 372 -3.47 0.66 -12.35
CA PHE A 372 -3.23 1.02 -13.73
C PHE A 372 -2.80 -0.21 -14.55
N ARG A 373 -3.65 -0.57 -15.51
CA ARG A 373 -3.46 -1.65 -16.47
C ARG A 373 -3.04 -1.04 -17.80
N GLU A 374 -1.81 -1.22 -18.24
CA GLU A 374 -1.36 -0.64 -19.53
C GLU A 374 -2.04 -1.30 -20.74
N ASP A 375 -2.51 -2.54 -20.56
CA ASP A 375 -3.33 -3.29 -21.51
C ASP A 375 -4.83 -2.93 -21.45
N TYR A 376 -5.26 -2.17 -20.43
CA TYR A 376 -6.60 -1.60 -20.26
C TYR A 376 -6.51 -0.19 -19.65
N PRO A 377 -6.00 0.81 -20.41
CA PRO A 377 -5.58 2.10 -19.86
C PRO A 377 -6.74 3.02 -19.46
N ASP A 378 -7.94 2.75 -19.96
CA ASP A 378 -9.13 3.56 -19.73
C ASP A 378 -9.97 3.03 -18.56
N LYS A 379 -10.83 3.91 -18.03
CA LYS A 379 -11.87 3.53 -17.09
C LYS A 379 -13.01 2.86 -17.84
N ASP A 380 -13.59 1.84 -17.23
CA ASP A 380 -14.81 1.21 -17.72
C ASP A 380 -15.97 1.53 -16.76
N ASP A 381 -17.09 1.97 -17.31
CA ASP A 381 -18.30 2.30 -16.54
C ASP A 381 -18.90 1.08 -15.83
N ALA A 382 -18.71 -0.12 -16.35
CA ALA A 382 -19.16 -1.36 -15.71
C ALA A 382 -18.36 -1.64 -14.43
N PHE A 383 -17.03 -1.51 -14.48
CA PHE A 383 -16.18 -1.70 -13.31
C PHE A 383 -16.36 -0.59 -12.26
N GLY A 384 -16.80 0.60 -12.68
CA GLY A 384 -17.20 1.68 -11.76
C GLY A 384 -18.43 1.39 -10.90
N LYS A 385 -19.15 0.29 -11.15
CA LYS A 385 -20.38 -0.11 -10.44
C LYS A 385 -20.21 -1.39 -9.62
N VAL A 386 -19.00 -1.90 -9.49
CA VAL A 386 -18.70 -3.13 -8.75
C VAL A 386 -17.49 -2.98 -7.85
N ASN A 387 -17.47 -3.74 -6.75
CA ASN A 387 -16.26 -4.08 -6.02
C ASN A 387 -15.74 -5.45 -6.48
N THR A 388 -14.44 -5.69 -6.30
CA THR A 388 -13.85 -7.01 -6.54
C THR A 388 -13.73 -7.75 -5.22
N ILE A 389 -14.33 -8.92 -5.10
CA ILE A 389 -14.34 -9.73 -3.87
C ILE A 389 -13.45 -10.95 -4.05
N ALA A 390 -12.52 -11.16 -3.12
CA ALA A 390 -11.77 -12.41 -2.99
C ALA A 390 -12.30 -13.22 -1.80
N SER A 391 -12.62 -14.48 -2.04
CA SER A 391 -13.19 -15.39 -1.03
C SER A 391 -12.61 -16.80 -1.15
N LYS A 392 -12.60 -17.53 -0.05
CA LYS A 392 -12.12 -18.91 0.00
C LYS A 392 -13.23 -19.87 -0.45
N ALA A 393 -12.94 -20.68 -1.45
CA ALA A 393 -13.83 -21.74 -1.94
C ALA A 393 -13.82 -22.96 -1.02
N ALA A 394 -14.76 -23.89 -1.26
CA ALA A 394 -14.88 -25.12 -0.48
C ALA A 394 -13.63 -26.03 -0.59
N ASP A 395 -12.91 -25.99 -1.71
CA ASP A 395 -11.65 -26.70 -1.93
C ASP A 395 -10.42 -25.96 -1.35
N GLY A 396 -10.65 -24.80 -0.70
CA GLY A 396 -9.61 -23.93 -0.14
C GLY A 396 -8.96 -22.98 -1.14
N SER A 397 -9.28 -23.07 -2.43
CA SER A 397 -8.76 -22.17 -3.45
C SER A 397 -9.35 -20.77 -3.32
N MET A 398 -8.59 -19.78 -3.80
CA MET A 398 -9.05 -18.39 -3.84
C MET A 398 -9.88 -18.14 -5.09
N GLN A 399 -11.12 -17.72 -4.89
CA GLN A 399 -12.02 -17.29 -5.96
C GLN A 399 -12.18 -15.78 -5.92
N VAL A 400 -12.33 -15.20 -7.10
CA VAL A 400 -12.60 -13.78 -7.29
C VAL A 400 -13.93 -13.62 -7.99
N ARG A 401 -14.72 -12.63 -7.57
CA ARG A 401 -15.96 -12.23 -8.24
C ARG A 401 -16.11 -10.72 -8.22
N LEU A 402 -16.86 -10.20 -9.18
CA LEU A 402 -17.33 -8.82 -9.16
C LEU A 402 -18.68 -8.78 -8.44
N GLU A 403 -18.84 -7.85 -7.51
CA GLU A 403 -20.07 -7.65 -6.76
C GLU A 403 -20.57 -6.21 -6.94
N PRO A 404 -21.84 -5.99 -7.31
CA PRO A 404 -22.40 -4.64 -7.43
C PRO A 404 -22.19 -3.81 -6.17
N LEU A 405 -21.91 -2.52 -6.36
CA LEU A 405 -21.85 -1.57 -5.24
C LEU A 405 -23.20 -1.57 -4.49
N PRO A 406 -23.20 -1.46 -3.15
CA PRO A 406 -24.44 -1.31 -2.40
C PRO A 406 -25.14 -0.02 -2.82
N GLU A 407 -26.48 -0.03 -2.80
CA GLU A 407 -27.24 1.20 -3.04
C GLU A 407 -26.90 2.23 -1.96
N MET A 408 -26.56 3.45 -2.39
CA MET A 408 -26.29 4.54 -1.47
C MET A 408 -27.55 4.84 -0.64
N PRO A 409 -27.46 4.84 0.70
CA PRO A 409 -28.56 5.25 1.55
C PRO A 409 -29.07 6.66 1.21
N GLU A 410 -30.38 6.87 1.31
CA GLU A 410 -31.03 8.13 0.90
C GLU A 410 -30.46 9.37 1.61
N TYR A 411 -30.14 9.24 2.90
CA TYR A 411 -29.56 10.34 3.67
C TYR A 411 -28.16 10.74 3.15
N LEU A 412 -27.38 9.81 2.58
CA LEU A 412 -26.09 10.14 1.95
C LEU A 412 -26.30 10.78 0.58
N LYS A 413 -27.32 10.36 -0.19
CA LYS A 413 -27.67 11.01 -1.46
C LYS A 413 -28.00 12.49 -1.22
N GLN A 414 -28.82 12.78 -0.20
CA GLN A 414 -29.19 14.15 0.19
C GLN A 414 -27.97 15.00 0.55
N ILE A 415 -27.03 14.48 1.36
CA ILE A 415 -25.80 15.21 1.70
C ILE A 415 -24.97 15.54 0.46
N ILE A 416 -24.85 14.60 -0.49
CA ILE A 416 -24.11 14.86 -1.74
C ILE A 416 -24.80 15.93 -2.58
N GLU A 417 -26.12 15.94 -2.64
CA GLU A 417 -26.88 16.98 -3.34
C GLU A 417 -26.72 18.36 -2.69
N GLU A 418 -26.71 18.45 -1.36
CA GLU A 418 -26.46 19.69 -0.62
C GLU A 418 -25.03 20.23 -0.79
N MET A 419 -24.07 19.36 -1.09
CA MET A 419 -22.66 19.72 -1.30
C MET A 419 -22.28 19.99 -2.77
N LYS A 420 -23.18 19.74 -3.73
CA LYS A 420 -23.03 20.10 -5.14
C LYS A 420 -23.43 21.55 -5.38
#